data_AF-A0ABD5WPL9-F1
#
_entry.id   AF-A0ABD5WPL9-F1
#
_cell.length_a   1.000
_cell.length_b   1.000
_cell.length_c   1.000
_cell.angle_alpha   90.00
_cell.angle_beta   90.00
_cell.angle_gamma   90.00
#
_symmetry.space_group_name_H-M   'P 1'
#
loop_
_entity.id
_entity.type
_entity.pdbx_description
1 polymer ?
#
loop_
_entity_poly.entity_id
_entity_poly.type
_entity_poly.pdbx_seq_one_letter_code
_entity_poly.pdbx_strand_id
1 'polypeptide(L)'
;MNRDRAVELATTLLAGVLFVLSAAGLAVAVQSGDGLVSAVFGVYLTALLLAGVLRDIIDTPRWQVAFFAGVAVWGGYGYLTTGDLLSALLAVAGVVIVAANLLDLR
;
A
#
# COMPACT_ATOMS: atom_id res chain seq x y z
N MET A 1 14.52 8.84 -26.22
CA MET A 1 13.58 8.88 -25.07
C MET A 1 14.42 9.03 -23.82
N ASN A 2 14.25 10.10 -23.05
CA ASN A 2 15.05 10.34 -21.86
C ASN A 2 14.77 9.24 -20.84
N ARG A 3 15.82 8.70 -20.21
CA ARG A 3 15.74 7.61 -19.23
C ARG A 3 14.68 7.87 -18.16
N ASP A 4 14.60 9.12 -17.70
CA ASP A 4 13.67 9.53 -16.64
C ASP A 4 12.20 9.39 -17.05
N ARG A 5 11.86 9.77 -18.29
CA ARG A 5 10.49 9.58 -18.82
C ARG A 5 10.13 8.11 -18.97
N ALA A 6 11.10 7.25 -19.30
CA ALA A 6 10.86 5.82 -19.40
C ALA A 6 10.56 5.21 -18.01
N VAL A 7 11.29 5.66 -16.98
CA VAL A 7 11.09 5.22 -15.59
C VAL A 7 9.75 5.71 -15.05
N GLU A 8 9.41 6.98 -15.25
CA GLU A 8 8.13 7.56 -14.83
C GLU A 8 6.93 6.80 -15.42
N LEU A 9 6.99 6.52 -16.72
CA LEU A 9 5.94 5.80 -17.43
C LEU A 9 5.85 4.35 -16.97
N ALA A 10 6.99 3.69 -16.72
CA ALA A 10 7.02 2.34 -16.15
C ALA A 10 6.44 2.28 -14.74
N THR A 11 6.78 3.22 -13.85
CA THR A 11 6.24 3.29 -12.49
C THR A 11 4.74 3.54 -12.50
N THR A 12 4.26 4.44 -13.36
CA THR A 12 2.83 4.73 -13.51
C THR A 12 2.06 3.52 -14.02
N LEU A 13 2.57 2.85 -15.06
CA LEU A 13 1.96 1.62 -15.58
C LEU A 13 1.94 0.52 -14.52
N LEU A 14 3.03 0.33 -13.79
CA LEU A 14 3.10 -0.66 -12.72
C LEU A 14 2.05 -0.38 -11.64
N ALA A 15 1.99 0.85 -11.14
CA ALA A 15 1.00 1.25 -10.13
C ALA A 15 -0.44 1.07 -10.65
N GLY A 16 -0.68 1.42 -11.92
CA GLY A 16 -1.98 1.23 -12.57
C GLY A 16 -2.38 -0.24 -12.68
N VAL A 17 -1.46 -1.11 -13.12
CA VAL A 17 -1.68 -2.56 -13.20
C VAL A 17 -1.95 -3.16 -11.83
N LEU A 18 -1.17 -2.80 -10.81
CA LEU A 18 -1.37 -3.26 -9.44
C LEU A 18 -2.75 -2.85 -8.89
N PHE A 19 -3.18 -1.62 -9.18
CA PHE A 19 -4.50 -1.15 -8.80
C PHE A 19 -5.62 -1.93 -9.49
N VAL A 20 -5.53 -2.14 -10.80
CA VAL A 20 -6.52 -2.92 -11.55
C VAL A 20 -6.61 -4.36 -11.06
N LEU A 21 -5.46 -5.01 -10.82
CA LEU A 21 -5.42 -6.37 -10.27
C LEU A 21 -6.04 -6.43 -8.87
N SER A 22 -5.77 -5.44 -8.02
CA SER A 22 -6.36 -5.37 -6.68
C SER A 22 -7.88 -5.17 -6.74
N ALA A 23 -8.36 -4.30 -7.63
CA ALA A 23 -9.79 -4.08 -7.84
C ALA A 23 -10.50 -5.34 -8.37
N ALA A 24 -9.86 -6.06 -9.30
CA ALA A 24 -10.36 -7.35 -9.76
C ALA A 24 -10.38 -8.39 -8.62
N GLY A 25 -9.33 -8.44 -7.80
CA GLY A 25 -9.28 -9.29 -6.61
C GLY A 25 -10.40 -8.98 -5.62
N LEU A 26 -10.73 -7.71 -5.40
CA LEU A 26 -11.87 -7.30 -4.58
C LEU A 26 -13.21 -7.74 -5.19
N ALA A 27 -13.39 -7.57 -6.50
CA ALA A 27 -14.60 -8.03 -7.17
C ALA A 27 -14.82 -9.56 -7.02
N VAL A 28 -13.73 -10.33 -7.06
CA VAL A 28 -13.77 -11.78 -6.79
C VAL A 28 -14.10 -12.07 -5.32
N ALA A 29 -13.44 -11.39 -4.38
CA ALA A 29 -13.67 -11.56 -2.95
C ALA A 29 -15.12 -11.23 -2.52
N VAL A 30 -15.74 -10.23 -3.15
CA VAL A 30 -17.16 -9.90 -2.94
C VAL A 30 -18.08 -11.03 -3.40
N GLN A 31 -17.72 -11.73 -4.48
CA GLN A 31 -18.51 -12.83 -5.02
C GLN A 31 -18.33 -14.13 -4.23
N SER A 32 -17.11 -14.42 -3.78
CA SER A 32 -16.82 -15.63 -3.00
C SER A 32 -17.16 -15.49 -1.51
N GLY A 33 -17.22 -14.26 -0.99
CA GLY A 33 -17.36 -13.98 0.45
C GLY A 33 -16.07 -14.17 1.25
N ASP A 34 -14.99 -14.62 0.61
CA ASP A 34 -13.72 -14.95 1.24
C ASP A 34 -12.67 -13.85 1.02
N GLY A 35 -11.87 -13.58 2.05
CA GLY A 35 -10.72 -12.69 1.93
C GLY A 35 -11.07 -11.21 1.70
N LEU A 36 -12.31 -10.80 1.95
CA LEU A 36 -12.80 -9.44 1.69
C LEU A 36 -11.92 -8.36 2.33
N VAL A 37 -11.53 -8.54 3.60
CA VAL A 37 -10.68 -7.58 4.33
C VAL A 37 -9.34 -7.40 3.62
N SER A 38 -8.67 -8.49 3.28
CA SER A 38 -7.39 -8.46 2.57
C SER A 38 -7.52 -7.82 1.19
N ALA A 39 -8.60 -8.10 0.47
CA ALA A 39 -8.85 -7.50 -0.84
C ALA A 39 -9.11 -5.99 -0.75
N VAL A 40 -9.85 -5.52 0.26
CA VAL A 40 -10.07 -4.09 0.52
C VAL A 40 -8.75 -3.38 0.82
N PHE A 41 -7.88 -3.98 1.65
CA PHE A 41 -6.55 -3.42 1.91
C PHE A 41 -5.67 -3.39 0.66
N GLY A 42 -5.73 -4.43 -0.18
CA GLY A 42 -5.03 -4.45 -1.47
C GLY A 42 -5.44 -3.27 -2.35
N VAL A 43 -6.75 -3.02 -2.49
CA VAL A 43 -7.27 -1.87 -3.24
C VAL A 43 -6.84 -0.55 -2.60
N TYR A 44 -6.95 -0.42 -1.27
CA TYR A 44 -6.55 0.79 -0.57
C TYR A 44 -5.07 1.15 -0.81
N LEU A 45 -4.16 0.20 -0.62
CA LEU A 45 -2.71 0.43 -0.75
C LEU A 45 -2.33 0.74 -2.20
N THR A 46 -2.89 0.02 -3.17
CA THR A 46 -2.60 0.25 -4.59
C THR A 46 -3.25 1.53 -5.12
N ALA A 47 -4.43 1.91 -4.61
CA ALA A 47 -5.05 3.20 -4.92
C ALA A 47 -4.20 4.36 -4.39
N LEU A 48 -3.72 4.27 -3.14
CA LEU A 48 -2.82 5.28 -2.58
C LEU A 48 -1.49 5.35 -3.34
N LEU A 49 -0.92 4.21 -3.73
CA LEU A 49 0.28 4.15 -4.56
C LEU A 49 0.07 4.86 -5.89
N LEU A 50 -0.98 4.49 -6.63
CA LEU A 50 -1.30 5.12 -7.91
C LEU A 50 -1.55 6.61 -7.75
N ALA A 51 -2.32 7.02 -6.74
CA ALA A 51 -2.59 8.44 -6.46
C ALA A 51 -1.31 9.20 -6.09
N GLY A 52 -0.39 8.56 -5.36
CA GLY A 52 0.91 9.09 -4.98
C GLY A 52 1.80 9.32 -6.20
N VAL A 53 1.87 8.32 -7.09
CA VAL A 53 2.66 8.37 -8.33
C VAL A 53 2.10 9.43 -9.28
N LEU A 54 0.78 9.43 -9.54
CA LEU A 54 0.16 10.39 -10.47
C LEU A 54 0.25 11.85 -10.00
N ARG A 55 0.40 12.08 -8.70
CA ARG A 55 0.52 13.43 -8.11
C ARG A 55 1.95 13.79 -7.74
N ASP A 56 2.90 12.88 -7.90
CA ASP A 56 4.29 13.04 -7.48
C ASP A 56 4.45 13.44 -5.99
N ILE A 57 3.70 12.76 -5.11
CA ILE A 57 3.64 13.07 -3.66
C ILE A 57 4.12 11.93 -2.76
N ILE A 58 4.73 10.88 -3.32
CA ILE A 58 5.16 9.69 -2.57
C ILE A 58 6.17 10.01 -1.45
N ASP A 59 6.93 11.10 -1.60
CA ASP A 59 7.90 11.52 -0.61
C ASP A 59 7.31 12.45 0.46
N THR A 60 6.05 12.86 0.32
CA THR A 60 5.42 13.75 1.29
C THR A 60 5.09 13.02 2.60
N PRO A 61 5.27 13.68 3.77
CA PRO A 61 4.97 13.06 5.06
C PRO A 61 3.53 12.58 5.18
N ARG A 62 2.57 13.34 4.62
CA ARG A 62 1.15 13.00 4.65
C ARG A 62 0.85 11.71 3.88
N TRP A 63 1.44 11.56 2.69
CA TRP A 63 1.25 10.35 1.89
C TRP A 63 1.88 9.14 2.57
N GLN A 64 3.10 9.29 3.10
CA GLN A 64 3.80 8.22 3.79
C GLN A 64 3.06 7.76 5.05
N VAL A 65 2.56 8.70 5.86
CA VAL A 65 1.75 8.36 7.04
C VAL A 65 0.50 7.58 6.62
N ALA A 66 -0.22 8.01 5.58
CA ALA A 66 -1.41 7.30 5.10
C ALA A 66 -1.06 5.88 4.61
N PHE A 67 -0.03 5.76 3.76
CA PHE A 67 0.38 4.49 3.20
C PHE A 67 0.88 3.51 4.27
N PHE A 68 1.83 3.94 5.10
CA PHE A 68 2.45 3.09 6.12
C PHE A 68 1.53 2.80 7.32
N ALA A 69 0.57 3.69 7.64
CA ALA A 69 -0.50 3.35 8.57
C ALA A 69 -1.38 2.22 8.02
N GLY A 70 -1.72 2.26 6.73
CA GLY A 70 -2.41 1.16 6.07
C GLY A 70 -1.64 -0.16 6.13
N VAL A 71 -0.34 -0.12 5.84
CA VAL A 71 0.55 -1.29 5.97
C VAL A 71 0.60 -1.79 7.41
N ALA A 72 0.68 -0.89 8.39
CA ALA A 72 0.70 -1.24 9.81
C ALA A 72 -0.55 -2.00 10.23
N VAL A 73 -1.72 -1.47 9.86
CA VAL A 73 -3.03 -2.07 10.18
C VAL A 73 -3.21 -3.40 9.45
N TRP A 74 -2.86 -3.47 8.17
CA TRP A 74 -2.98 -4.70 7.40
C TRP A 74 -2.03 -5.80 7.91
N GLY A 75 -0.77 -5.47 8.17
CA GLY A 75 0.20 -6.40 8.75
C GLY A 75 -0.22 -6.89 10.13
N GLY A 76 -0.77 -6.01 10.96
CA GLY A 76 -1.33 -6.37 12.27
C GLY A 76 -2.50 -7.34 12.14
N TYR A 77 -3.45 -7.05 11.24
CA TYR A 77 -4.57 -7.94 10.93
C TYR A 77 -4.08 -9.30 10.40
N GLY A 78 -3.13 -9.30 9.48
CA GLY A 78 -2.53 -10.52 8.92
C GLY A 78 -1.88 -11.38 10.00
N TYR A 79 -1.08 -10.79 10.89
CA TYR A 79 -0.47 -11.50 12.01
C TYR A 79 -1.52 -12.09 12.96
N LEU A 80 -2.55 -11.32 13.32
CA LEU A 80 -3.59 -11.78 14.24
C LEU A 80 -4.42 -12.95 13.66
N THR A 81 -4.56 -13.00 12.34
CA THR A 81 -5.38 -14.04 11.67
C THR A 81 -4.58 -15.27 11.26
N THR A 82 -3.28 -15.13 10.97
CA THR A 82 -2.45 -16.21 10.41
C THR A 82 -1.27 -16.62 11.29
N GLY A 83 -0.88 -15.77 12.25
CA GLY A 83 0.34 -15.95 13.04
C GLY A 83 1.65 -15.71 12.26
N ASP A 84 1.57 -15.19 11.03
CA ASP A 84 2.72 -15.01 10.15
C ASP A 84 3.69 -13.92 10.61
N LEU A 85 4.97 -14.26 10.75
CA LEU A 85 6.03 -13.35 11.20
C LEU A 85 6.24 -12.20 10.22
N LEU A 86 6.11 -12.43 8.90
CA LEU A 86 6.30 -11.36 7.91
C LEU A 86 5.25 -10.26 8.10
N SER A 87 3.99 -10.65 8.33
CA SER A 87 2.91 -9.72 8.64
C SER A 87 3.18 -8.89 9.90
N ALA A 88 3.75 -9.50 10.95
CA ALA A 88 4.17 -8.78 12.15
C ALA A 88 5.30 -7.79 11.88
N LEU A 89 6.30 -8.17 11.09
CA LEU A 89 7.40 -7.28 10.70
C LEU A 89 6.92 -6.09 9.88
N LEU A 90 5.98 -6.32 8.94
CA LEU A 90 5.35 -5.24 8.19
C LEU A 90 4.54 -4.31 9.10
N ALA A 91 3.85 -4.85 10.10
CA ALA A 91 3.13 -4.06 11.08
C ALA A 91 4.07 -3.11 11.82
N VAL A 92 5.17 -3.64 12.35
CA VAL A 92 6.20 -2.88 13.08
C VAL A 92 6.85 -1.83 12.18
N ALA A 93 7.23 -2.19 10.95
CA ALA A 93 7.85 -1.26 10.00
C ALA A 93 6.92 -0.08 9.68
N GLY A 94 5.63 -0.35 9.45
CA GLY A 94 4.63 0.69 9.23
C GLY A 94 4.52 1.65 10.43
N VAL A 95 4.44 1.11 11.65
CA VAL A 95 4.40 1.91 12.88
C VAL A 95 5.64 2.78 13.04
N VAL A 96 6.83 2.23 12.80
CA VAL A 96 8.10 2.98 12.92
C VAL A 96 8.14 4.15 11.96
N ILE A 97 7.73 3.96 10.70
CA ILE A 97 7.74 5.05 9.71
C ILE A 97 6.69 6.12 10.03
N VAL A 98 5.52 5.72 10.51
CA VAL A 98 4.50 6.66 10.98
C VAL A 98 5.03 7.47 12.17
N ALA A 99 5.62 6.81 13.17
CA ALA A 99 6.20 7.48 14.32
C ALA A 99 7.33 8.44 13.93
N ALA A 100 8.22 8.04 13.03
CA ALA A 100 9.30 8.88 12.54
C ALA A 100 8.78 10.15 11.83
N ASN A 101 7.71 10.02 11.02
CA ASN A 101 7.07 11.17 10.37
C ASN A 101 6.35 12.10 11.36
N LEU A 102 5.70 11.54 12.39
CA LEU A 102 4.98 12.34 13.39
C LEU A 102 5.90 13.08 14.36
N LEU A 103 7.08 12.50 14.63
CA LEU A 103 8.09 13.08 15.52
C LEU A 103 9.11 13.96 14.78
N ASP A 104 8.93 14.16 13.47
CA ASP A 104 9.83 14.92 12.60
C ASP A 104 11.30 14.45 12.69
N LEU A 105 11.48 13.13 12.79
CA LEU A 105 12.80 12.49 12.97
C LEU A 105 13.48 12.19 11.62
N ARG A 106 13.08 12.87 10.54
CA ARG A 106 13.50 12.59 9.16
C ARG A 106 14.33 13.71 8.55
#